data_AF-A0A1F4N8D3-F1
#
_entry.id   AF-A0A1F4N8D3-F1
#
_cell.length_a   1.000
_cell.length_b   1.000
_cell.length_c   1.000
_cell.angle_alpha   90.00
_cell.angle_beta   90.00
_cell.angle_gamma   90.00
#
_symmetry.space_group_name_H-M   'P 1'
#
loop_
_entity.id
_entity.type
_entity.pdbx_description
1 polymer ?
#
loop_
_entity_poly.entity_id
_entity_poly.type
_entity_poly.pdbx_seq_one_letter_code
_entity_poly.pdbx_strand_id
1 'polypeptide(L)'
;MALSSYRNSNGKLAITDQINKLAEGILKMQYGDSLHFPYGCFLSWENIWHAYGNSQAYALFKAADRTTDDRYLRSALTEVDYFYPFQLKEGLINSFSILPQGEQFIMSDRQDFSQIAYGIRPMVWASLEAYKVTGQEKYAELAGKIACWLLGKNVARKPIYDPATGRCFDGINDPDSINQNSGAESTIEALFILLEVEQNSIARKIVHDHYRKTTKKD
;
A
#
# COMPACT_ATOMS: atom_id res chain seq x y z
N MET A 1 -2.66 -14.23 -0.18
CA MET A 1 -2.47 -14.26 1.29
C MET A 1 -3.03 -15.54 1.94
N ALA A 2 -4.31 -15.87 1.77
CA ALA A 2 -4.93 -17.03 2.44
C ALA A 2 -4.21 -18.38 2.21
N LEU A 3 -3.84 -18.70 0.97
CA LEU A 3 -3.12 -19.94 0.65
C LEU A 3 -1.70 -19.97 1.24
N SER A 4 -1.02 -18.83 1.29
CA SER A 4 0.31 -18.68 1.91
C SER A 4 0.25 -18.99 3.41
N SER A 5 -0.82 -18.57 4.10
CA SER A 5 -1.06 -18.88 5.51
C SER A 5 -1.53 -20.32 5.72
N TYR A 6 -2.37 -20.86 4.83
CA TYR A 6 -2.84 -22.24 4.88
C TYR A 6 -1.70 -23.27 4.71
N ARG A 7 -0.69 -22.98 3.87
CA ARG A 7 0.52 -23.82 3.72
C ARG A 7 1.26 -24.05 5.04
N ASN A 8 1.27 -23.06 5.94
CA ASN A 8 1.89 -23.20 7.25
C ASN A 8 1.20 -24.27 8.12
N SER A 9 -0.01 -24.69 7.74
CA SER A 9 -0.88 -25.57 8.53
C SER A 9 -1.04 -27.00 7.96
N ASN A 10 -0.95 -27.26 6.63
CA ASN A 10 -1.39 -28.55 6.05
C ASN A 10 -0.71 -29.03 4.72
N GLY A 11 0.57 -29.44 4.73
CA GLY A 11 1.16 -30.27 3.63
C GLY A 11 1.61 -29.52 2.35
N LYS A 12 2.72 -29.96 1.73
CA LYS A 12 3.72 -29.04 1.11
C LYS A 12 3.73 -28.86 -0.43
N LEU A 13 3.14 -29.73 -1.26
CA LEU A 13 3.38 -29.71 -2.73
C LEU A 13 2.26 -29.03 -3.54
N ALA A 14 0.99 -29.43 -3.37
CA ALA A 14 -0.13 -28.90 -4.16
C ALA A 14 -0.38 -27.39 -3.95
N ILE A 15 -0.11 -26.88 -2.74
CA ILE A 15 -0.31 -25.46 -2.40
C ILE A 15 0.76 -24.58 -3.06
N THR A 16 1.97 -25.09 -3.27
CA THR A 16 3.06 -24.31 -3.88
C THR A 16 2.77 -24.04 -5.36
N ASP A 17 2.23 -25.04 -6.08
CA ASP A 17 1.79 -24.86 -7.47
C ASP A 17 0.67 -23.82 -7.60
N GLN A 18 -0.30 -23.83 -6.68
CA GLN A 18 -1.36 -22.83 -6.65
C GLN A 18 -0.84 -21.41 -6.35
N ILE A 19 0.11 -21.29 -5.40
CA ILE A 19 0.76 -20.00 -5.11
C ILE A 19 1.48 -19.47 -6.35
N ASN A 20 2.23 -20.33 -7.06
CA ASN A 20 2.92 -19.94 -8.29
C ASN A 20 1.94 -19.47 -9.36
N LYS A 21 0.87 -20.23 -9.62
CA LYS A 21 -0.14 -19.85 -10.62
C LYS A 21 -0.77 -18.49 -10.35
N LEU A 22 -1.08 -18.20 -9.09
CA LEU A 22 -1.63 -16.90 -8.70
C LEU A 22 -0.58 -15.79 -8.79
N ALA A 23 0.66 -16.04 -8.36
CA ALA A 23 1.76 -15.08 -8.45
C ALA A 23 2.10 -14.74 -9.92
N GLU A 24 2.14 -15.72 -10.82
CA GLU A 24 2.27 -15.49 -12.26
C GLU A 24 1.12 -14.64 -12.82
N GLY A 25 -0.11 -14.83 -12.31
CA GLY A 25 -1.24 -13.98 -12.66
C GLY A 25 -1.01 -12.53 -12.26
N ILE A 26 -0.51 -12.29 -11.04
CA ILE A 26 -0.18 -10.94 -10.55
C ILE A 26 0.92 -10.31 -11.40
N LEU A 27 1.99 -11.06 -11.72
CA LEU A 27 3.10 -10.55 -12.54
C LEU A 27 2.64 -10.00 -13.89
N LYS A 28 1.63 -10.63 -14.51
CA LYS A 28 1.06 -10.19 -15.79
C LYS A 28 0.33 -8.86 -15.71
N MET A 29 -0.02 -8.41 -14.51
CA MET A 29 -0.72 -7.15 -14.28
C MET A 29 0.23 -5.98 -13.99
N GLN A 30 1.56 -6.19 -14.01
CA GLN A 30 2.53 -5.13 -13.78
C GLN A 30 2.82 -4.35 -15.06
N TYR A 31 2.73 -3.03 -15.00
CA TYR A 31 3.00 -2.15 -16.13
C TYR A 31 3.98 -1.03 -15.78
N GLY A 32 4.76 -0.59 -16.76
CA GLY A 32 5.77 0.46 -16.59
C GLY A 32 7.06 -0.04 -15.94
N ASP A 33 7.96 0.89 -15.65
CA ASP A 33 9.29 0.60 -15.07
C ASP A 33 9.82 1.80 -14.26
N SER A 34 11.08 1.77 -13.85
CA SER A 34 11.69 2.84 -13.05
C SER A 34 11.68 4.24 -13.70
N LEU A 35 11.54 4.31 -15.03
CA LEU A 35 11.64 5.53 -15.84
C LEU A 35 10.31 5.89 -16.50
N HIS A 36 9.47 4.89 -16.81
CA HIS A 36 8.25 5.08 -17.59
C HIS A 36 6.99 4.77 -16.79
N PHE A 37 6.01 5.68 -16.87
CA PHE A 37 4.67 5.48 -16.32
C PHE A 37 4.05 4.17 -16.87
N PRO A 38 3.35 3.36 -16.05
CA PRO A 38 2.89 3.63 -14.68
C PRO A 38 3.81 3.13 -13.55
N TYR A 39 5.13 3.20 -13.75
CA TYR A 39 6.13 3.04 -12.69
C TYR A 39 6.11 1.69 -11.95
N GLY A 40 5.73 0.62 -12.64
CA GLY A 40 5.70 -0.73 -12.07
C GLY A 40 4.49 -1.01 -11.18
N CYS A 41 3.40 -0.24 -11.27
CA CYS A 41 2.17 -0.56 -10.55
C CYS A 41 1.53 -1.87 -11.04
N PHE A 42 0.81 -2.56 -10.16
CA PHE A 42 -0.04 -3.68 -10.55
C PHE A 42 -1.48 -3.22 -10.77
N LEU A 43 -1.96 -3.35 -12.01
CA LEU A 43 -3.34 -3.05 -12.36
C LEU A 43 -4.30 -3.98 -11.63
N SER A 44 -5.46 -3.45 -11.25
CA SER A 44 -6.49 -4.18 -10.51
C SER A 44 -7.45 -4.91 -11.46
N TRP A 45 -7.76 -4.32 -12.61
CA TRP A 45 -8.65 -4.88 -13.62
C TRP A 45 -8.38 -4.26 -14.99
N GLU A 46 -8.17 -5.09 -16.02
CA GLU A 46 -7.86 -4.63 -17.39
C GLU A 46 -6.79 -3.52 -17.41
N ASN A 47 -7.14 -2.30 -17.78
CA ASN A 47 -6.25 -1.15 -17.84
C ASN A 47 -6.38 -0.20 -16.62
N ILE A 48 -7.08 -0.61 -15.56
CA ILE A 48 -7.40 0.21 -14.39
C ILE A 48 -6.54 -0.20 -13.20
N TRP A 49 -5.96 0.80 -12.55
CA TRP A 49 -5.40 0.70 -11.21
C TRP A 49 -6.35 1.35 -10.20
N HIS A 50 -6.55 0.73 -9.04
CA HIS A 50 -7.19 1.38 -7.89
C HIS A 50 -6.49 1.02 -6.59
N ALA A 51 -6.52 1.94 -5.61
CA ALA A 51 -5.85 1.82 -4.32
C ALA A 51 -6.47 0.73 -3.45
N TYR A 52 -7.79 0.59 -3.49
CA TYR A 52 -8.55 -0.24 -2.55
C TYR A 52 -8.10 -1.70 -2.55
N GLY A 53 -7.51 -2.14 -1.45
CA GLY A 53 -7.07 -3.53 -1.28
C GLY A 53 -5.91 -3.96 -2.17
N ASN A 54 -5.23 -3.06 -2.90
CA ASN A 54 -4.16 -3.38 -3.85
C ASN A 54 -2.91 -3.95 -3.15
N SER A 55 -2.99 -5.21 -2.75
CA SER A 55 -2.01 -5.93 -1.95
C SER A 55 -1.09 -6.80 -2.81
N GLN A 56 -0.97 -6.51 -4.10
CA GLN A 56 -0.24 -7.30 -5.10
C GLN A 56 1.25 -7.41 -4.76
N ALA A 57 1.95 -6.30 -4.52
CA ALA A 57 3.36 -6.33 -4.08
C ALA A 57 3.54 -7.11 -2.77
N TYR A 58 2.69 -6.87 -1.77
CA TYR A 58 2.73 -7.62 -0.51
C TYR A 58 2.54 -9.13 -0.73
N ALA A 59 1.58 -9.52 -1.58
CA ALA A 59 1.34 -10.92 -1.93
C ALA A 59 2.54 -11.56 -2.63
N LEU A 60 3.22 -10.83 -3.52
CA LEU A 60 4.43 -11.29 -4.19
C LEU A 60 5.61 -11.45 -3.24
N PHE A 61 5.79 -10.57 -2.25
CA PHE A 61 6.79 -10.80 -1.19
C PHE A 61 6.51 -12.11 -0.42
N LYS A 62 5.23 -12.39 -0.08
CA LYS A 62 4.86 -13.66 0.58
C LYS A 62 5.04 -14.87 -0.33
N ALA A 63 4.90 -14.71 -1.63
CA ALA A 63 5.19 -15.76 -2.61
C ALA A 63 6.70 -16.01 -2.71
N ALA A 64 7.52 -14.94 -2.79
CA ALA A 64 8.97 -15.02 -2.84
C ALA A 64 9.57 -15.76 -1.63
N ASP A 65 9.03 -15.55 -0.42
CA ASP A 65 9.43 -16.28 0.80
C ASP A 65 9.15 -17.80 0.73
N ARG A 66 8.32 -18.24 -0.23
CA ARG A 66 7.81 -19.61 -0.33
C ARG A 66 8.29 -20.36 -1.57
N THR A 67 8.98 -19.66 -2.46
CA THR A 67 9.43 -20.15 -3.77
C THR A 67 10.88 -19.72 -3.97
N THR A 68 11.56 -20.31 -4.95
CA THR A 68 12.93 -19.90 -5.31
C THR A 68 12.92 -18.95 -6.52
N ASP A 69 11.78 -18.31 -6.80
CA ASP A 69 11.60 -17.49 -7.98
C ASP A 69 11.80 -16.00 -7.65
N ASP A 70 12.99 -15.51 -7.98
CA ASP A 70 13.38 -14.13 -7.70
C ASP A 70 12.54 -13.09 -8.47
N ARG A 71 11.77 -13.49 -9.49
CA ARG A 71 10.88 -12.57 -10.21
C ARG A 71 9.84 -11.95 -9.27
N TYR A 72 9.33 -12.71 -8.31
CA TYR A 72 8.32 -12.22 -7.36
C TYR A 72 8.90 -11.14 -6.46
N LEU A 73 10.10 -11.35 -5.91
CA LEU A 73 10.79 -10.36 -5.09
C LEU A 73 11.10 -9.10 -5.89
N ARG A 74 11.69 -9.25 -7.09
CA ARG A 74 12.05 -8.12 -7.96
C ARG A 74 10.83 -7.30 -8.36
N SER A 75 9.77 -7.96 -8.79
CA SER A 75 8.53 -7.30 -9.25
C SER A 75 7.84 -6.55 -8.10
N ALA A 76 7.77 -7.14 -6.90
CA ALA A 76 7.25 -6.47 -5.70
C ALA A 76 8.07 -5.23 -5.33
N LEU A 77 9.40 -5.33 -5.37
CA LEU A 77 10.29 -4.19 -5.08
C LEU A 77 10.12 -3.07 -6.10
N THR A 78 9.92 -3.37 -7.39
CA THR A 78 9.67 -2.33 -8.41
C THR A 78 8.48 -1.44 -8.05
N GLU A 79 7.35 -2.01 -7.63
CA GLU A 79 6.19 -1.19 -7.24
C GLU A 79 6.49 -0.31 -6.02
N VAL A 80 7.15 -0.87 -5.00
CA VAL A 80 7.50 -0.14 -3.78
C VAL A 80 8.55 0.95 -4.03
N ASP A 81 9.53 0.70 -4.90
CA ASP A 81 10.62 1.62 -5.19
C ASP A 81 10.21 2.79 -6.09
N TYR A 82 9.25 2.60 -6.99
CA TYR A 82 8.93 3.61 -8.02
C TYR A 82 7.48 4.10 -7.95
N PHE A 83 6.50 3.19 -7.88
CA PHE A 83 5.09 3.57 -7.88
C PHE A 83 4.64 4.19 -6.55
N TYR A 84 5.10 3.69 -5.40
CA TYR A 84 4.67 4.26 -4.11
C TYR A 84 5.20 5.68 -3.85
N PRO A 85 6.45 6.03 -4.18
CA PRO A 85 6.90 7.42 -4.17
C PRO A 85 6.12 8.31 -5.14
N PHE A 86 5.76 7.80 -6.32
CA PHE A 86 4.86 8.50 -7.25
C PHE A 86 3.49 8.77 -6.60
N GLN A 87 2.86 7.76 -5.99
CA GLN A 87 1.59 7.92 -5.29
C GLN A 87 1.66 8.96 -4.17
N LEU A 88 2.72 8.94 -3.35
CA LEU A 88 2.91 9.95 -2.31
C LEU A 88 3.03 11.37 -2.88
N LYS A 89 3.73 11.53 -4.01
CA LYS A 89 3.89 12.82 -4.68
C LYS A 89 2.57 13.32 -5.26
N GLU A 90 1.77 12.43 -5.82
CA GLU A 90 0.48 12.76 -6.44
C GLU A 90 -0.67 12.93 -5.43
N GLY A 91 -0.41 12.77 -4.13
CA GLY A 91 -1.41 12.94 -3.09
C GLY A 91 -2.27 11.72 -2.83
N LEU A 92 -1.78 10.52 -3.18
CA LEU A 92 -2.43 9.21 -3.01
C LEU A 92 -3.72 9.07 -3.83
N ILE A 93 -3.57 9.02 -5.15
CA ILE A 93 -4.68 8.83 -6.11
C ILE A 93 -5.50 7.59 -5.72
N ASN A 94 -6.83 7.66 -5.83
CA ASN A 94 -7.70 6.53 -5.56
C ASN A 94 -7.72 5.54 -6.75
N SER A 95 -7.91 6.03 -7.97
CA SER A 95 -7.86 5.18 -9.16
C SER A 95 -7.46 5.96 -10.42
N PHE A 96 -6.98 5.23 -11.42
CA PHE A 96 -6.79 5.75 -12.77
C PHE A 96 -6.79 4.61 -13.79
N SER A 97 -7.05 4.95 -15.03
CA SER A 97 -6.83 4.09 -16.19
C SER A 97 -5.49 4.40 -16.85
N ILE A 98 -4.91 3.41 -17.52
CA ILE A 98 -3.78 3.61 -18.43
C ILE A 98 -4.23 3.46 -19.88
N LEU A 99 -3.74 4.32 -20.76
CA LEU A 99 -3.96 4.23 -22.20
C LEU A 99 -2.61 4.20 -22.93
N PRO A 100 -2.46 3.36 -23.97
CA PRO A 100 -1.25 3.35 -24.78
C PRO A 100 -1.13 4.64 -25.58
N GLN A 101 0.06 5.24 -25.58
CA GLN A 101 0.45 6.37 -26.40
C GLN A 101 1.83 6.10 -27.00
N GLY A 102 1.86 5.57 -28.22
CA GLY A 102 3.09 5.07 -28.83
C GLY A 102 3.65 3.89 -28.04
N GLU A 103 4.92 3.99 -27.63
CA GLU A 103 5.61 2.98 -26.81
C GLU A 103 5.43 3.20 -25.30
N GLN A 104 4.67 4.22 -24.89
CA GLN A 104 4.46 4.58 -23.49
C GLN A 104 2.98 4.49 -23.10
N PHE A 105 2.71 4.69 -21.81
CA PHE A 105 1.37 4.83 -21.29
C PHE A 105 1.14 6.25 -20.77
N ILE A 106 -0.11 6.72 -20.89
CA ILE A 106 -0.59 7.92 -20.22
C ILE A 106 -1.69 7.58 -19.23
N MET A 107 -1.83 8.42 -18.21
CA MET A 107 -2.92 8.34 -17.24
C MET A 107 -4.20 8.93 -17.84
N SER A 108 -5.32 8.21 -17.73
CA SER A 108 -6.67 8.70 -17.99
C SER A 108 -7.59 8.39 -16.82
N ASP A 109 -8.79 8.99 -16.80
CA ASP A 109 -9.85 8.67 -15.82
C ASP A 109 -9.39 8.73 -14.36
N ARG A 110 -8.49 9.68 -14.04
CA ARG A 110 -7.96 9.88 -12.69
C ARG A 110 -9.09 10.25 -11.74
N GLN A 111 -9.16 9.51 -10.64
CA GLN A 111 -10.01 9.81 -9.49
C GLN A 111 -9.13 9.90 -8.25
N ASP A 112 -9.13 11.04 -7.58
CA ASP A 112 -8.36 11.23 -6.33
C ASP A 112 -9.08 10.68 -5.11
N PHE A 113 -10.41 10.50 -5.20
CA PHE A 113 -11.29 10.20 -4.07
C PHE A 113 -12.25 9.03 -4.36
N SER A 114 -12.82 8.40 -3.33
CA SER A 114 -12.52 8.61 -1.90
C SER A 114 -11.15 8.01 -1.53
N GLN A 115 -10.42 8.67 -0.62
CA GLN A 115 -9.25 8.05 0.01
C GLN A 115 -9.68 7.42 1.32
N ILE A 116 -9.50 6.11 1.46
CA ILE A 116 -9.92 5.35 2.65
C ILE A 116 -8.75 4.51 3.17
N ALA A 117 -8.78 4.12 4.44
CA ALA A 117 -7.72 3.32 5.05
C ALA A 117 -7.43 2.00 4.30
N TYR A 118 -8.45 1.39 3.69
CA TYR A 118 -8.33 0.19 2.84
C TYR A 118 -7.48 0.40 1.57
N GLY A 119 -7.33 1.65 1.10
CA GLY A 119 -6.40 2.02 0.04
C GLY A 119 -4.99 2.34 0.55
N ILE A 120 -4.83 2.66 1.83
CA ILE A 120 -3.55 3.05 2.45
C ILE A 120 -2.80 1.85 3.01
N ARG A 121 -3.50 0.93 3.69
CA ARG A 121 -2.92 -0.24 4.34
C ARG A 121 -2.02 -1.06 3.41
N PRO A 122 -2.40 -1.37 2.16
CA PRO A 122 -1.58 -2.22 1.30
C PRO A 122 -0.18 -1.65 1.07
N MET A 123 -0.06 -0.33 0.86
CA MET A 123 1.23 0.31 0.64
C MET A 123 2.11 0.31 1.89
N VAL A 124 1.52 0.51 3.08
CA VAL A 124 2.25 0.41 4.36
C VAL A 124 2.79 -1.00 4.55
N TRP A 125 1.95 -2.01 4.38
CA TRP A 125 2.31 -3.42 4.56
C TRP A 125 3.39 -3.87 3.56
N ALA A 126 3.24 -3.53 2.28
CA ALA A 126 4.25 -3.87 1.26
C ALA A 126 5.59 -3.16 1.54
N SER A 127 5.57 -1.91 2.01
CA SER A 127 6.80 -1.18 2.38
C SER A 127 7.48 -1.82 3.60
N LEU A 128 6.74 -2.22 4.63
CA LEU A 128 7.34 -2.89 5.79
C LEU A 128 7.84 -4.30 5.46
N GLU A 129 7.18 -5.02 4.55
CA GLU A 129 7.68 -6.29 4.06
C GLU A 129 8.96 -6.11 3.22
N ALA A 130 9.03 -5.07 2.39
CA ALA A 130 10.25 -4.71 1.66
C ALA A 130 11.42 -4.42 2.63
N TYR A 131 11.16 -3.72 3.74
CA TYR A 131 12.16 -3.54 4.80
C TYR A 131 12.59 -4.89 5.39
N LYS A 132 11.64 -5.77 5.72
CA LYS A 132 11.93 -7.07 6.33
C LYS A 132 12.83 -7.94 5.44
N VAL A 133 12.60 -7.95 4.12
CA VAL A 133 13.35 -8.82 3.19
C VAL A 133 14.68 -8.22 2.74
N THR A 134 14.82 -6.89 2.74
CA THR A 134 16.04 -6.22 2.24
C THR A 134 16.94 -5.64 3.33
N GLY A 135 16.39 -5.35 4.51
CA GLY A 135 17.07 -4.58 5.57
C GLY A 135 17.27 -3.09 5.26
N GLN A 136 16.78 -2.57 4.13
CA GLN A 136 17.01 -1.17 3.75
C GLN A 136 16.02 -0.23 4.44
N GLU A 137 16.54 0.67 5.29
CA GLU A 137 15.74 1.60 6.11
C GLU A 137 14.74 2.44 5.31
N LYS A 138 15.07 2.79 4.06
CA LYS A 138 14.22 3.59 3.15
C LYS A 138 12.78 3.07 3.05
N TYR A 139 12.59 1.75 3.15
CA TYR A 139 11.28 1.12 3.05
C TYR A 139 10.45 1.30 4.34
N ALA A 140 11.08 1.19 5.51
CA ALA A 140 10.44 1.50 6.78
C ALA A 140 10.12 2.99 6.89
N GLU A 141 10.99 3.86 6.36
CA GLU A 141 10.71 5.29 6.28
C GLU A 141 9.50 5.59 5.37
N LEU A 142 9.43 4.94 4.21
CA LEU A 142 8.31 5.05 3.28
C LEU A 142 7.00 4.63 3.96
N ALA A 143 7.00 3.49 4.66
CA ALA A 143 5.84 3.02 5.42
C ALA A 143 5.38 4.06 6.46
N GLY A 144 6.31 4.62 7.24
CA GLY A 144 6.00 5.66 8.22
C GLY A 144 5.42 6.94 7.58
N LYS A 145 5.98 7.37 6.43
CA LYS A 145 5.49 8.53 5.68
C LYS A 145 4.05 8.33 5.17
N ILE A 146 3.74 7.14 4.66
CA ILE A 146 2.40 6.77 4.19
C ILE A 146 1.43 6.68 5.37
N ALA A 147 1.83 6.03 6.47
CA ALA A 147 1.00 5.88 7.66
C ALA A 147 0.63 7.23 8.32
N CYS A 148 1.44 8.28 8.16
CA CYS A 148 1.10 9.63 8.61
C CYS A 148 -0.18 10.19 7.95
N TRP A 149 -0.68 9.59 6.87
CA TRP A 149 -2.00 9.90 6.30
C TRP A 149 -3.11 9.80 7.35
N LEU A 150 -3.05 8.81 8.26
CA LEU A 150 -4.00 8.65 9.36
C LEU A 150 -4.02 9.87 10.31
N LEU A 151 -2.89 10.57 10.42
CA LEU A 151 -2.67 11.69 11.35
C LEU A 151 -2.69 13.05 10.65
N GLY A 152 -3.37 13.16 9.52
CA GLY A 152 -3.56 14.43 8.82
C GLY A 152 -2.44 14.81 7.87
N LYS A 153 -1.46 13.94 7.59
CA LYS A 153 -0.54 14.12 6.47
C LYS A 153 -1.20 13.63 5.17
N ASN A 154 -2.34 14.23 4.84
CA ASN A 154 -3.20 13.90 3.73
C ASN A 154 -3.72 15.18 3.06
N VAL A 155 -4.40 15.04 1.94
CA VAL A 155 -4.88 16.20 1.15
C VAL A 155 -5.82 17.10 1.95
N ALA A 156 -6.67 16.53 2.82
CA ALA A 156 -7.58 17.28 3.68
C ALA A 156 -6.93 17.94 4.89
N ARG A 157 -5.65 17.63 5.18
CA ARG A 157 -4.91 18.09 6.36
C ARG A 157 -5.65 17.83 7.69
N LYS A 158 -6.48 16.79 7.72
CA LYS A 158 -7.33 16.42 8.87
C LYS A 158 -7.00 15.01 9.35
N PRO A 159 -6.92 14.77 10.67
CA PRO A 159 -6.72 13.43 11.19
C PRO A 159 -7.90 12.53 10.77
N ILE A 160 -7.57 11.33 10.31
CA ILE A 160 -8.53 10.27 9.98
C ILE A 160 -8.65 9.30 11.16
N TYR A 161 -7.57 9.07 11.90
CA TYR A 161 -7.55 8.27 13.12
C TYR A 161 -7.43 9.17 14.35
N ASP A 162 -8.24 8.89 15.36
CA ASP A 162 -8.21 9.52 16.68
C ASP A 162 -7.57 8.57 17.71
N PRO A 163 -6.34 8.85 18.19
CA PRO A 163 -5.67 8.02 19.18
C PRO A 163 -6.34 7.98 20.55
N ALA A 164 -7.13 9.00 20.92
CA ALA A 164 -7.79 9.05 22.22
C ALA A 164 -8.98 8.09 22.29
N THR A 165 -9.67 7.88 21.17
CA THR A 165 -10.86 7.03 21.08
C THR A 165 -10.62 5.72 20.35
N GLY A 166 -9.51 5.59 19.61
CA GLY A 166 -9.24 4.47 18.71
C GLY A 166 -10.08 4.48 17.43
N ARG A 167 -10.84 5.55 17.20
CA ARG A 167 -11.78 5.69 16.08
C ARG A 167 -11.05 6.01 14.78
N CYS A 168 -11.48 5.44 13.67
CA CYS A 168 -11.06 5.83 12.33
C CYS A 168 -12.26 6.30 11.50
N PHE A 169 -12.14 7.48 10.90
CA PHE A 169 -13.12 7.99 9.96
C PHE A 169 -13.04 7.25 8.62
N ASP A 170 -14.17 7.15 7.92
CA ASP A 170 -14.30 6.34 6.70
C ASP A 170 -13.36 6.81 5.58
N GLY A 171 -13.05 8.11 5.52
CA GLY A 171 -12.03 8.60 4.61
C GLY A 171 -12.20 10.06 4.21
N ILE A 172 -11.60 10.41 3.09
CA ILE A 172 -11.57 11.75 2.50
C ILE A 172 -12.36 11.69 1.19
N ASN A 173 -13.39 12.54 1.07
CA ASN A 173 -14.22 12.61 -0.15
C ASN A 173 -13.85 13.81 -1.03
N ASP A 174 -13.23 14.84 -0.45
CA ASP A 174 -12.79 16.05 -1.15
C ASP A 174 -11.60 16.69 -0.39
N PRO A 175 -10.87 17.63 -1.00
CA PRO A 175 -9.68 18.24 -0.41
C PRO A 175 -9.91 19.03 0.89
N ASP A 176 -11.14 19.36 1.26
CA ASP A 176 -11.45 20.22 2.40
C ASP A 176 -12.25 19.50 3.49
N SER A 177 -12.72 18.27 3.24
CA SER A 177 -13.62 17.55 4.14
C SER A 177 -13.24 16.07 4.34
N ILE A 178 -13.75 15.50 5.43
CA ILE A 178 -13.62 14.07 5.74
C ILE A 178 -15.00 13.50 5.99
N ASN A 179 -15.22 12.25 5.59
CA ASN A 179 -16.40 11.49 5.97
C ASN A 179 -16.27 11.06 7.43
N GLN A 180 -17.02 11.71 8.33
CA GLN A 180 -16.94 11.46 9.78
C GLN A 180 -17.67 10.20 10.25
N ASN A 181 -18.28 9.44 9.34
CA ASN A 181 -18.71 8.09 9.66
C ASN A 181 -17.49 7.25 10.06
N SER A 182 -17.72 6.21 10.87
CA SER A 182 -16.66 5.38 11.43
C SER A 182 -17.12 3.93 11.49
N GLY A 183 -17.09 3.26 10.34
CA GLY A 183 -17.39 1.84 10.25
C GLY A 183 -16.31 0.94 10.85
N ALA A 184 -16.63 -0.37 10.93
CA ALA A 184 -15.68 -1.38 11.37
C ALA A 184 -14.48 -1.51 10.40
N GLU A 185 -14.71 -1.40 9.09
CA GLU A 185 -13.66 -1.52 8.07
C GLU A 185 -12.58 -0.45 8.25
N SER A 186 -12.95 0.83 8.27
CA SER A 186 -12.00 1.95 8.43
C SER A 186 -11.19 1.84 9.72
N THR A 187 -11.83 1.44 10.81
CA THR A 187 -11.19 1.23 12.11
C THR A 187 -10.20 0.06 12.09
N ILE A 188 -10.61 -1.10 11.58
CA ILE A 188 -9.74 -2.29 11.50
C ILE A 188 -8.54 -2.02 10.59
N GLU A 189 -8.76 -1.38 9.45
CA GLU A 189 -7.71 -1.04 8.48
C GLU A 189 -6.67 -0.08 9.09
N ALA A 190 -7.12 0.94 9.83
CA ALA A 190 -6.22 1.84 10.56
C ALA A 190 -5.44 1.11 11.66
N LEU A 191 -6.09 0.24 12.43
CA LEU A 191 -5.43 -0.55 13.47
C LEU A 191 -4.40 -1.51 12.88
N PHE A 192 -4.66 -2.11 11.71
CA PHE A 192 -3.68 -2.92 10.99
C PHE A 192 -2.47 -2.13 10.50
N ILE A 193 -2.66 -0.89 10.06
CA ILE A 193 -1.55 0.01 9.73
C ILE A 193 -0.71 0.28 10.99
N LEU A 194 -1.36 0.68 12.09
CA LEU A 194 -0.68 1.07 13.32
C LEU A 194 0.03 -0.11 13.97
N LEU A 195 -0.56 -1.30 13.99
CA LEU A 195 0.06 -2.51 14.54
C LEU A 195 1.37 -2.88 13.83
N GLU A 196 1.41 -2.81 12.51
CA GLU A 196 2.63 -3.09 11.74
C GLU A 196 3.68 -1.98 11.92
N VAL A 197 3.24 -0.72 11.97
CA VAL A 197 4.12 0.42 12.25
C VAL A 197 4.76 0.31 13.64
N GLU A 198 4.00 -0.04 14.67
CA GLU A 198 4.48 -0.15 16.05
C GLU A 198 5.54 -1.25 16.22
N GLN A 199 5.51 -2.29 15.38
CA GLN A 199 6.51 -3.36 15.34
C GLN A 199 7.84 -2.93 14.68
N ASN A 200 7.87 -1.80 13.97
CA ASN A 200 9.06 -1.29 13.30
C ASN A 200 9.52 0.04 13.92
N SER A 201 10.70 0.05 14.54
CA SER A 201 11.20 1.24 15.26
C SER A 201 11.37 2.49 14.39
N ILE A 202 11.72 2.34 13.11
CA ILE A 202 11.95 3.46 12.18
C ILE A 202 10.60 4.06 11.77
N ALA A 203 9.67 3.23 11.31
CA ALA A 203 8.32 3.67 10.93
C ALA A 203 7.59 4.29 12.12
N ARG A 204 7.64 3.64 13.29
CA ARG A 204 7.08 4.14 14.55
C ARG A 204 7.61 5.52 14.91
N LYS A 205 8.93 5.72 14.83
CA LYS A 205 9.55 7.02 15.13
C LYS A 205 8.99 8.13 14.24
N ILE A 206 8.85 7.89 12.93
CA ILE A 206 8.30 8.88 11.99
C ILE A 206 6.86 9.24 12.34
N VAL A 207 6.01 8.25 12.61
CA VAL A 207 4.60 8.48 12.96
C VAL A 207 4.47 9.21 14.29
N HIS A 208 5.25 8.82 15.32
CA HIS A 208 5.27 9.48 16.63
C HIS A 208 5.79 10.92 16.54
N ASP A 209 6.84 11.17 15.77
CA ASP A 209 7.39 12.50 15.56
C ASP A 209 6.39 13.42 14.84
N HIS A 210 5.63 12.89 13.87
CA HIS A 210 4.54 13.63 13.23
C HIS A 210 3.42 13.94 14.23
N TYR A 211 2.95 12.96 14.99
CA TYR A 211 1.92 13.13 16.01
C TYR A 211 2.27 14.19 17.07
N ARG A 212 3.51 14.18 17.56
CA ARG A 212 4.00 15.17 18.54
C ARG A 212 4.07 16.58 17.97
N LYS A 213 4.34 16.73 16.67
CA LYS A 213 4.40 18.04 16.00
C LYS A 213 3.01 18.64 15.78
N THR A 214 2.01 17.81 15.54
CA THR A 214 0.63 18.26 15.32
C THR A 214 -0.07 18.60 16.63
N THR A 215 0.21 17.87 17.72
CA THR A 215 -0.41 18.09 19.05
C THR A 215 0.19 19.23 19.86
N LYS A 216 1.41 19.69 19.56
CA LYS A 216 2.06 20.82 20.26
C LYS A 216 1.65 22.21 19.75
N LYS A 217 0.77 22.28 18.74
CA LYS A 217 0.35 23.53 18.11
C LYS A 217 -0.96 24.12 18.68
N ASP A 218 -1.56 23.42 19.63
CA ASP A 218 -2.73 23.84 20.41
C ASP A 218 -2.33 24.15 21.85
#